data_AF-A0A9P7JEZ6-F1
#
_entry.id   AF-A0A9P7JEZ6-F1
#
_cell.length_a   1.000
_cell.length_b   1.000
_cell.length_c   1.000
_cell.angle_alpha   90.00
_cell.angle_beta   90.00
_cell.angle_gamma   90.00
#
_symmetry.space_group_name_H-M   'P 1'
#
loop_
_entity.id
_entity.type
_entity.pdbx_description
1 polymer ?
#
loop_
_entity_poly.entity_id
_entity_poly.type
_entity_poly.pdbx_seq_one_letter_code
_entity_poly.pdbx_strand_id
1 'polypeptide(L)'
;IRWVLGHLGIHRNEEVDKHTKLAVESRQHSSPPKKLPKYLHRSVLPLSILVLKEVHHKETQSCWECHWCKSPRYNCMHQINPKLMQHSFIKL
;
A
#
# COMPACT_ATOMS: atom_id res chain seq x y z
N ILE A 1 0.62 -15.47 -25.29
CA ILE A 1 0.62 -14.76 -23.97
C ILE A 1 -0.21 -15.62 -23.01
N ARG A 2 0.31 -15.95 -21.83
CA ARG A 2 -0.41 -16.76 -20.82
C ARG A 2 -0.63 -15.90 -19.59
N TRP A 3 -1.89 -15.55 -19.33
CA TRP A 3 -2.26 -14.82 -18.11
C TRP A 3 -2.28 -15.78 -16.94
N VAL A 4 -1.76 -15.31 -15.80
CA VAL A 4 -1.71 -16.06 -14.55
C VAL A 4 -2.42 -15.24 -13.49
N LEU A 5 -3.23 -15.89 -12.67
CA LEU A 5 -3.91 -15.26 -11.54
C LEU A 5 -2.88 -14.81 -10.50
N GLY A 6 -2.96 -13.54 -10.11
CA GLY A 6 -2.14 -12.97 -9.04
C GLY A 6 -2.50 -13.59 -7.68
N HIS A 7 -1.49 -13.70 -6.80
CA HIS A 7 -1.65 -14.10 -5.40
C HIS A 7 -2.17 -15.53 -5.15
N LEU A 8 -2.09 -16.44 -6.13
CA LEU A 8 -2.47 -17.85 -5.98
C LEU A 8 -1.36 -18.80 -5.49
N GLY A 9 -0.30 -18.31 -4.84
CA GLY A 9 0.77 -19.21 -4.38
C GLY A 9 1.69 -19.72 -5.49
N ILE A 10 1.60 -19.17 -6.71
CA ILE A 10 2.41 -19.64 -7.83
C ILE A 10 3.83 -19.16 -7.63
N HIS A 11 4.67 -20.06 -7.13
CA HIS A 11 6.03 -19.79 -6.69
C HIS A 11 6.82 -18.86 -7.62
N ARG A 12 6.82 -19.11 -8.93
CA ARG A 12 7.53 -18.26 -9.91
C ARG A 12 6.95 -16.85 -10.03
N ASN A 13 5.64 -16.69 -9.90
CA ASN A 13 5.00 -15.37 -9.93
C ASN A 13 5.32 -14.59 -8.65
N GLU A 14 5.39 -15.29 -7.52
CA GLU A 14 5.76 -14.70 -6.22
C GLU A 14 7.23 -14.31 -6.16
N GLU A 15 8.13 -15.12 -6.72
CA GLU A 15 9.55 -14.78 -6.86
C GLU A 15 9.73 -13.52 -7.72
N VAL A 16 9.02 -13.45 -8.84
CA VAL A 16 9.03 -12.25 -9.71
C VAL A 16 8.51 -11.03 -8.97
N ASP A 17 7.43 -11.16 -8.19
CA ASP A 17 6.89 -10.07 -7.38
C ASP A 17 7.90 -9.62 -6.30
N LYS A 18 8.59 -10.57 -5.66
CA LYS A 18 9.66 -10.29 -4.69
C LYS A 18 10.83 -9.55 -5.33
N HIS A 19 11.31 -9.99 -6.48
CA HIS A 19 12.37 -9.31 -7.22
C HIS A 19 11.94 -7.91 -7.68
N THR A 20 10.67 -7.76 -8.07
CA THR A 20 10.10 -6.47 -8.46
C THR A 20 10.10 -5.51 -7.28
N LYS A 21 9.67 -5.95 -6.09
CA LYS A 21 9.72 -5.15 -4.85
C LYS A 21 11.14 -4.70 -4.51
N LEU A 22 12.11 -5.62 -4.54
CA LEU A 22 13.52 -5.30 -4.28
C LEU A 22 14.09 -4.28 -5.28
N ALA A 23 13.74 -4.39 -6.57
CA ALA A 23 14.17 -3.46 -7.60
C ALA A 23 13.53 -2.06 -7.46
N VAL A 24 12.35 -1.96 -6.85
CA VAL A 24 11.69 -0.69 -6.52
C VAL A 24 12.37 -0.02 -5.31
N GLU A 25 12.78 -0.80 -4.31
CA GLU A 25 13.43 -0.28 -3.08
C GLU A 25 14.81 0.32 -3.35
N SER A 26 15.60 -0.26 -4.26
CA SER A 26 16.95 0.25 -4.55
C SER A 26 17.36 0.03 -6.01
N ARG A 27 17.97 1.08 -6.60
CA ARG A 27 18.62 0.98 -7.92
C ARG A 27 19.71 -0.08 -7.97
N GLN A 28 20.32 -0.45 -6.85
CA GLN A 28 21.35 -1.48 -6.79
C GLN A 28 20.80 -2.89 -7.08
N HIS A 29 19.51 -3.10 -6.85
CA HIS A 29 18.82 -4.37 -7.15
C HIS A 29 18.13 -4.35 -8.53
N SER A 30 18.20 -3.22 -9.25
CA SER A 30 17.70 -3.11 -10.60
C SER A 30 18.71 -3.66 -11.61
N SER A 31 18.19 -4.15 -12.74
CA SER A 31 19.04 -4.59 -13.83
C SER A 31 19.86 -3.43 -14.41
N PRO A 32 21.12 -3.66 -14.81
CA PRO A 32 21.92 -2.62 -15.42
C PRO A 32 21.25 -2.10 -16.70
N PRO A 33 21.30 -0.79 -17.00
CA PRO A 33 20.62 -0.19 -18.16
C PRO A 33 20.94 -0.89 -19.48
N LYS A 34 22.18 -1.37 -19.66
CA LYS A 34 22.62 -2.11 -20.86
C LYS A 34 21.85 -3.41 -21.11
N LYS A 35 21.22 -3.99 -20.08
CA LYS A 35 20.38 -5.20 -20.17
C LYS A 35 18.88 -4.89 -20.28
N LEU A 36 18.50 -3.62 -20.14
CA LEU A 36 17.12 -3.18 -20.28
C LEU A 36 16.83 -2.74 -21.71
N PRO A 37 15.61 -2.94 -22.23
CA PRO A 37 15.15 -2.30 -23.44
C PRO A 37 15.25 -0.77 -23.37
N LYS A 38 15.58 -0.11 -24.49
CA LYS A 38 15.81 1.35 -24.57
C LYS A 38 14.67 2.20 -23.99
N TYR A 39 13.43 1.75 -24.11
CA TYR A 39 12.27 2.47 -23.58
C TYR A 39 12.18 2.45 -22.04
N LEU A 40 12.88 1.52 -21.37
CA LEU A 40 13.02 1.45 -19.91
C LEU A 40 14.29 2.16 -19.40
N HIS A 41 15.10 2.77 -20.26
CA HIS A 41 16.26 3.56 -19.85
C HIS A 41 15.88 4.91 -19.23
N ARG A 42 14.58 5.23 -19.14
CA ARG A 42 14.09 6.46 -18.53
C ARG A 42 14.58 6.53 -17.08
N SER A 43 15.22 7.64 -16.74
CA SER A 43 15.77 7.89 -15.40
C SER A 43 14.68 8.02 -14.32
N VAL A 44 13.46 8.34 -14.72
CA VAL A 44 12.29 8.50 -13.86
C VAL A 44 11.10 7.79 -14.50
N LEU A 45 10.51 6.84 -13.76
CA LEU A 45 9.24 6.23 -14.12
C LEU A 45 8.11 7.20 -13.73
N PRO A 46 7.07 7.35 -14.56
CA PRO A 46 5.91 8.14 -14.17
C PRO A 46 5.28 7.53 -12.90
N LEU A 47 4.78 8.40 -12.02
CA LEU A 47 4.03 7.96 -10.84
C LEU A 47 2.84 7.13 -11.30
N SER A 48 2.68 5.94 -10.69
CA SER A 48 1.52 5.11 -10.95
C SER A 48 0.28 5.74 -10.33
N ILE A 49 -0.89 5.46 -10.91
CA ILE A 49 -2.18 5.90 -10.36
C ILE A 49 -2.36 5.40 -8.92
N LEU A 50 -1.85 4.20 -8.60
CA LEU A 50 -1.92 3.63 -7.26
C LEU A 50 -1.13 4.47 -6.24
N VAL A 51 0.10 4.87 -6.59
CA VAL A 51 0.91 5.74 -5.73
C VAL A 51 0.22 7.08 -5.49
N LEU A 52 -0.37 7.67 -6.53
CA LEU A 52 -1.14 8.91 -6.39
C LEU A 52 -2.35 8.75 -5.47
N LYS A 53 -3.09 7.63 -5.59
CA LYS A 53 -4.21 7.32 -4.70
C LYS A 53 -3.76 7.12 -3.26
N GLU A 54 -2.65 6.43 -3.03
CA GLU A 54 -2.13 6.20 -1.69
C GLU A 54 -1.74 7.50 -0.99
N VAL A 55 -1.04 8.40 -1.70
CA VAL A 55 -0.72 9.75 -1.18
C VAL A 55 -1.99 10.50 -0.82
N HIS A 56 -2.95 10.55 -1.74
CA HIS A 56 -4.23 11.22 -1.50
C HIS A 56 -5.01 10.63 -0.32
N HIS A 57 -5.03 9.30 -0.20
CA HIS A 57 -5.67 8.61 0.92
C HIS A 57 -5.01 8.98 2.26
N LYS A 58 -3.67 9.04 2.33
CA LYS A 58 -2.94 9.43 3.54
C LYS A 58 -3.23 10.86 3.96
N GLU A 59 -3.24 11.79 3.02
CA GLU A 59 -3.61 13.20 3.27
C GLU A 59 -5.04 13.30 3.77
N THR A 60 -5.95 12.61 3.09
CA THR A 60 -7.38 12.57 3.43
C THR A 60 -7.57 12.00 4.84
N GLN A 61 -6.96 10.86 5.14
CA GLN A 61 -7.02 10.23 6.46
C GLN A 61 -6.52 11.18 7.56
N SER A 62 -5.40 11.87 7.34
CA SER A 62 -4.86 12.83 8.30
C SER A 62 -5.84 13.98 8.58
N CYS A 63 -6.51 14.49 7.54
CA CYS A 63 -7.56 15.50 7.68
C CYS A 63 -8.77 14.96 8.48
N TRP A 64 -9.20 13.73 8.18
CA TRP A 64 -10.29 13.07 8.91
C TRP A 64 -9.97 12.86 10.38
N GLU A 65 -8.75 12.43 10.71
CA GLU A 65 -8.30 12.28 12.09
C GLU A 65 -8.31 13.61 12.84
N CYS A 66 -7.81 14.68 12.22
CA CYS A 66 -7.86 16.03 12.79
C CYS A 66 -9.31 16.50 13.03
N HIS A 67 -10.21 16.26 12.08
CA HIS A 67 -11.63 16.58 12.23
C HIS A 67 -12.31 15.73 13.30
N TRP A 68 -11.99 14.44 13.34
CA TRP A 68 -12.52 13.48 14.30
C TRP A 68 -12.19 13.91 15.73
N CYS A 69 -10.92 14.22 16.01
CA CYS A 69 -10.46 14.68 17.32
C CYS A 69 -11.17 15.94 17.83
N LYS A 70 -11.67 16.80 16.93
CA LYS A 70 -12.42 18.02 17.29
C LYS A 70 -13.91 17.76 17.49
N SER A 71 -14.41 16.59 17.12
CA SER A 71 -15.83 16.28 17.22
C SER A 71 -16.22 15.99 18.67
N PRO A 72 -17.43 16.40 19.12
CA PRO A 72 -17.93 16.03 20.45
C PRO A 72 -18.00 14.51 20.66
N ARG A 73 -18.18 13.75 19.58
CA ARG A 73 -18.24 12.29 19.58
C ARG A 73 -16.91 11.65 19.95
N TYR A 74 -15.80 12.26 19.55
CA TYR A 74 -14.46 11.78 19.92
C TYR A 74 -14.28 11.75 21.43
N ASN A 75 -14.71 12.79 22.15
CA ASN A 75 -14.62 12.80 23.61
C ASN A 75 -15.42 11.67 24.27
N CYS A 76 -16.60 11.35 23.72
CA CYS A 76 -17.41 10.24 24.21
C CYS A 76 -16.77 8.88 23.90
N MET A 77 -16.24 8.70 22.69
CA MET A 77 -15.62 7.44 22.27
C MET A 77 -14.22 7.20 22.83
N HIS A 78 -13.42 8.24 23.01
CA HIS A 78 -12.06 8.16 23.56
C HIS A 78 -12.07 7.74 25.04
N GLN A 79 -13.16 7.98 25.75
CA GLN A 79 -13.36 7.50 27.13
C GLN A 79 -13.78 6.02 27.19
N ILE A 80 -14.15 5.40 26.06
CA ILE A 80 -14.50 3.99 26.02
C ILE A 80 -13.23 3.17 26.20
N ASN A 81 -13.20 2.33 27.24
CA ASN A 81 -12.07 1.46 27.52
C ASN A 81 -11.81 0.55 26.30
N PRO A 82 -10.60 0.57 25.71
CA PRO A 82 -10.29 -0.25 24.54
C PRO A 82 -10.43 -1.77 24.80
N LYS A 83 -10.39 -2.21 26.07
CA LYS A 83 -10.67 -3.60 26.47
C LYS A 83 -12.15 -4.01 26.31
N LEU A 84 -13.09 -3.05 26.29
CA LEU A 84 -14.52 -3.30 26.04
C LEU A 84 -14.81 -3.51 24.54
N MET A 85 -13.95 -3.00 23.66
CA MET A 85 -14.08 -3.12 22.21
C MET A 85 -13.54 -4.45 21.67
N GLN A 86 -12.77 -5.21 22.46
CA GLN A 86 -12.03 -6.39 22.00
C GLN A 86 -12.74 -7.74 22.18
N HIS A 87 -13.94 -7.80 22.72
CA HIS A 87 -14.63 -9.07 22.87
C HIS A 87 -16.08 -8.98 22.43
N SER A 88 -16.34 -9.52 21.24
CA SER A 88 -17.66 -9.97 20.77
C SER A 88 -18.78 -8.95 20.85
N PHE A 89 -18.93 -8.14 19.80
CA PHE A 89 -20.25 -7.61 19.49
C PHE A 89 -21.20 -8.81 19.26
N ILE A 90 -22.21 -8.85 20.12
CA ILE A 90 -23.34 -9.77 20.23
C ILE A 90 -23.74 -10.35 18.88
N LYS A 91 -23.79 -11.70 18.80
CA LYS A 91 -24.55 -12.42 17.76
C LYS A 91 -26.00 -11.95 17.81
N LEU A 92 -26.46 -11.32 16.74
CA LEU A 92 -27.89 -11.24 16.43
C LEU A 92 -28.36 -12.58 15.86
#